data_AF-A0A2D2APK7-F1
#
_entry.id   AF-A0A2D2APK7-F1
#
_cell.length_a   1.000
_cell.length_b   1.000
_cell.length_c   1.000
_cell.angle_alpha   90.00
_cell.angle_beta   90.00
_cell.angle_gamma   90.00
#
_symmetry.space_group_name_H-M   'P 1'
#
loop_
_entity.id
_entity.type
_entity.pdbx_description
1 polymer ?
#
loop_
_entity_poly.entity_id
_entity_poly.type
_entity_poly.pdbx_seq_one_letter_code
_entity_poly.pdbx_strand_id
1 'polypeptide(L)'
;YYLKFLTIVVGIFGSYLGYLVSNLSISYSLLSLNLLSFISFIGSMWFMPFLSTNFISYFPLKLGYISSKSFDYGWGELLGGQGLYGFFIYLIKYMQDWYDSNFSIYLLTFIFWMFI
;
A
#
# COMPACT_ATOMS: atom_id res chain seq x y z
N TYR A 1 -24.06 -40.56 30.65
CA TYR A 1 -24.05 -41.55 29.55
C TYR A 1 -24.57 -40.99 28.23
N TYR A 2 -25.73 -40.33 28.19
CA TYR A 2 -26.31 -39.76 26.95
C TYR A 2 -25.35 -38.88 26.11
N LEU A 3 -24.67 -37.92 26.74
CA LEU A 3 -23.73 -37.02 26.03
C LEU A 3 -22.54 -37.74 25.39
N LYS A 4 -22.14 -38.92 25.90
CA LYS A 4 -20.99 -39.68 25.40
C LYS A 4 -21.26 -40.28 24.02
N PHE A 5 -22.52 -40.57 23.69
CA PHE A 5 -22.93 -41.13 22.41
C PHE A 5 -23.44 -40.08 21.41
N LEU A 6 -23.58 -38.81 21.83
CA LEU A 6 -24.18 -37.76 21.02
C LEU A 6 -23.44 -37.55 19.68
N THR A 7 -22.11 -37.50 19.71
CA THR A 7 -21.29 -37.28 18.50
C THR A 7 -21.44 -38.42 17.49
N ILE A 8 -21.50 -39.66 17.98
CA ILE A 8 -21.70 -40.85 17.15
C ILE A 8 -23.10 -40.83 16.54
N VAL A 9 -24.13 -40.51 17.33
CA VAL A 9 -25.52 -40.41 16.85
C VAL A 9 -25.66 -39.32 15.81
N VAL A 10 -25.13 -38.12 16.05
CA VAL A 10 -25.18 -36.99 15.08
C VAL A 10 -24.42 -37.31 13.80
N GLY A 11 -23.27 -37.99 13.90
CA GLY A 11 -22.49 -38.41 12.73
C GLY A 11 -23.26 -39.41 11.85
N ILE A 12 -23.86 -40.44 12.46
CA ILE A 12 -24.65 -41.45 11.74
C ILE A 12 -25.94 -40.83 11.16
N PHE A 13 -26.62 -39.95 11.90
CA PHE A 13 -27.79 -39.24 11.38
C PHE A 13 -27.43 -38.33 10.22
N GLY A 14 -26.32 -37.60 10.32
CA GLY A 14 -25.83 -36.72 9.25
C GLY A 14 -25.49 -37.49 7.98
N SER A 15 -24.83 -38.64 8.09
CA SER A 15 -24.51 -39.48 6.93
C SER A 15 -25.76 -40.10 6.30
N TYR A 16 -26.71 -40.56 7.11
CA TYR A 16 -27.98 -41.10 6.63
C TYR A 16 -28.82 -40.04 5.89
N LEU A 17 -28.94 -38.85 6.47
CA LEU A 17 -29.63 -37.73 5.82
C LEU A 17 -28.91 -37.28 4.54
N GLY A 18 -27.58 -37.24 4.54
CA GLY A 18 -26.79 -36.94 3.34
C GLY A 18 -27.03 -37.93 2.20
N TYR A 19 -27.12 -39.23 2.50
CA TYR A 19 -27.44 -40.27 1.52
C TYR A 19 -28.87 -40.13 0.95
N LEU A 20 -29.84 -39.78 1.80
CA LEU A 20 -31.20 -39.49 1.32
C LEU A 20 -31.20 -38.28 0.37
N VAL A 21 -30.47 -37.21 0.71
CA VAL A 21 -30.38 -36.00 -0.12
C VAL A 21 -29.71 -36.29 -1.47
N SER A 22 -28.68 -37.13 -1.53
CA SER A 22 -28.03 -37.47 -2.81
C SER A 22 -28.92 -38.26 -3.77
N ASN A 23 -29.88 -39.02 -3.23
CA ASN A 23 -30.80 -39.83 -4.04
C ASN A 23 -32.06 -39.07 -4.47
N LEU A 24 -32.28 -37.84 -3.98
CA LEU A 24 -33.39 -37.01 -4.43
C LEU A 24 -33.08 -36.50 -5.84
N SER A 25 -33.87 -36.94 -6.82
CA SER A 25 -33.89 -36.31 -8.13
C SER A 25 -34.43 -34.89 -7.98
N ILE A 26 -33.58 -33.91 -8.31
CA ILE A 26 -33.90 -32.48 -8.26
C ILE A 26 -35.20 -32.25 -9.04
N SER A 27 -36.20 -31.68 -8.39
CA SER A 27 -37.49 -31.35 -9.00
C SER A 27 -37.30 -30.35 -10.15
N TYR A 28 -38.23 -30.34 -11.10
CA TYR A 28 -38.14 -29.51 -12.32
C TYR A 28 -37.98 -28.00 -12.06
N SER A 29 -38.34 -27.50 -10.87
CA SER A 29 -38.05 -26.13 -10.44
C SER A 29 -36.81 -26.09 -9.54
N LEU A 30 -35.75 -25.43 -10.00
CA LEU A 30 -34.55 -25.20 -9.19
C LEU A 30 -34.89 -24.35 -7.96
N LEU A 31 -34.99 -24.99 -6.79
CA LEU A 31 -35.15 -24.33 -5.49
C LEU A 31 -34.05 -23.26 -5.26
N SER A 32 -32.89 -23.44 -5.87
CA SER A 32 -31.79 -22.49 -5.79
C SER A 32 -32.06 -21.15 -6.45
N LEU A 33 -32.82 -21.14 -7.55
CA LEU A 33 -33.20 -19.90 -8.23
C LEU A 33 -34.22 -19.10 -7.42
N ASN A 34 -35.14 -19.78 -6.72
CA ASN A 34 -36.13 -19.11 -5.88
C ASN A 34 -35.52 -18.47 -4.62
N LEU A 35 -34.37 -18.97 -4.14
CA LEU A 35 -33.68 -18.51 -2.93
C LEU A 35 -32.26 -17.98 -3.23
N LEU A 36 -32.08 -17.34 -4.39
CA LEU A 36 -30.78 -16.85 -4.86
C LEU A 36 -30.05 -15.96 -3.86
N SER A 37 -30.75 -15.05 -3.16
CA SER A 37 -30.14 -14.15 -2.17
C SER A 37 -29.57 -14.90 -0.98
N PHE A 38 -30.31 -15.90 -0.47
CA PHE A 38 -29.87 -16.69 0.67
C PHE A 38 -28.73 -17.64 0.29
N ILE A 39 -28.81 -18.27 -0.87
CA ILE A 39 -27.78 -19.20 -1.35
C ILE A 39 -26.51 -18.45 -1.74
N SER A 40 -26.62 -17.27 -2.35
CA SER A 40 -25.44 -16.43 -2.61
C SER A 40 -24.80 -15.92 -1.32
N PHE A 41 -25.59 -15.59 -0.28
CA PHE A 41 -25.05 -15.20 1.02
C PHE A 41 -24.29 -16.35 1.71
N ILE A 42 -24.86 -17.55 1.76
CA ILE A 42 -24.20 -18.71 2.36
C ILE A 42 -23.02 -19.18 1.50
N GLY A 43 -23.19 -19.20 0.17
CA GLY A 43 -22.18 -19.63 -0.79
C GLY A 43 -20.98 -18.69 -0.86
N SER A 44 -21.18 -17.38 -0.65
CA SER A 44 -20.10 -16.40 -0.52
C SER A 44 -19.45 -16.38 0.87
N MET A 45 -19.76 -17.36 1.73
CA MET A 45 -19.30 -17.43 3.11
C MET A 45 -19.57 -16.11 3.84
N TRP A 46 -20.82 -15.64 3.81
CA TRP A 46 -21.25 -14.40 4.48
C TRP A 46 -20.43 -13.16 4.07
N PHE A 47 -20.13 -13.02 2.78
CA PHE A 47 -19.29 -11.94 2.24
C PHE A 47 -17.87 -11.88 2.82
N MET A 48 -17.38 -12.95 3.44
CA MET A 48 -16.04 -13.00 4.04
C MET A 48 -14.92 -12.70 3.04
N PRO A 49 -14.95 -13.17 1.77
CA PRO A 49 -13.91 -12.83 0.79
C PRO A 49 -13.83 -11.32 0.50
N PHE A 50 -14.96 -10.61 0.49
CA PHE A 50 -14.97 -9.16 0.27
C PHE A 50 -14.40 -8.41 1.48
N LEU A 51 -14.79 -8.83 2.68
CA LEU A 51 -14.28 -8.28 3.93
C LEU A 51 -12.77 -8.49 4.07
N SER A 52 -12.29 -9.70 3.77
CA SER A 52 -10.89 -10.08 3.92
C SER A 52 -9.97 -9.45 2.89
N THR A 53 -10.46 -9.14 1.69
CA THR A 53 -9.64 -8.57 0.62
C THR A 53 -9.62 -7.05 0.65
N ASN A 54 -10.78 -6.39 0.66
CA ASN A 54 -10.83 -4.94 0.45
C ASN A 54 -10.44 -4.14 1.70
N PHE A 55 -10.94 -4.54 2.88
CA PHE A 55 -10.62 -3.79 4.11
C PHE A 55 -9.19 -4.00 4.56
N ILE A 56 -8.68 -5.23 4.47
CA ILE A 56 -7.32 -5.54 4.91
C ILE A 56 -6.27 -5.08 3.90
N SER A 57 -6.55 -5.09 2.59
CA SER A 57 -5.56 -4.61 1.59
C SER A 57 -5.35 -3.09 1.61
N TYR A 58 -6.36 -2.30 2.02
CA TYR A 58 -6.24 -0.85 2.08
C TYR A 58 -5.14 -0.37 3.03
N PHE A 59 -4.95 -1.04 4.17
CA PHE A 59 -3.96 -0.66 5.17
C PHE A 59 -2.50 -0.75 4.68
N PRO A 60 -2.00 -1.90 4.18
CA PRO A 60 -0.65 -2.00 3.63
C PRO A 60 -0.45 -1.10 2.41
N LEU A 61 -1.47 -0.91 1.57
CA LEU A 61 -1.40 0.02 0.42
C LEU A 61 -1.17 1.47 0.88
N LYS A 62 -1.91 1.92 1.89
CA LYS A 62 -1.74 3.27 2.45
C LYS A 62 -0.36 3.44 3.07
N LEU A 63 0.13 2.43 3.78
CA LEU A 63 1.49 2.45 4.34
C LEU A 63 2.55 2.49 3.24
N GLY A 64 2.40 1.69 2.18
CA GLY A 64 3.30 1.71 1.02
C GLY A 64 3.35 3.06 0.29
N TYR A 65 2.20 3.75 0.21
CA TYR A 65 2.17 5.11 -0.33
C TYR A 65 2.91 6.12 0.56
N ILE A 66 2.72 6.04 1.88
CA ILE A 66 3.41 6.94 2.81
C ILE A 66 4.92 6.68 2.76
N SER A 67 5.35 5.42 2.74
CA SER A 67 6.76 5.06 2.69
C SER A 67 7.43 5.52 1.40
N SER A 68 6.82 5.27 0.23
CA SER A 68 7.38 5.72 -1.06
C SER A 68 7.46 7.25 -1.13
N LYS A 69 6.45 7.96 -0.64
CA LYS A 69 6.47 9.42 -0.58
C LYS A 69 7.57 9.97 0.32
N SER A 70 7.78 9.40 1.50
CA SER A 70 8.78 9.91 2.44
C SER A 70 10.20 9.50 2.04
N PHE A 71 10.42 8.25 1.65
CA PHE A 71 11.75 7.73 1.37
C PHE A 71 12.20 8.08 -0.04
N ASP A 72 11.52 7.58 -1.06
CA ASP A 72 11.99 7.69 -2.45
C ASP A 72 11.83 9.12 -2.96
N TYR A 73 10.62 9.68 -2.89
CA TYR A 73 10.33 11.04 -3.38
C TYR A 73 10.70 12.17 -2.42
N GLY A 74 11.15 11.85 -1.21
CA GLY A 74 11.45 12.82 -0.17
C GLY A 74 12.93 12.85 0.14
N TRP A 75 13.33 12.04 1.13
CA TRP A 75 14.69 12.03 1.66
C TRP A 75 15.73 11.62 0.61
N GLY A 76 15.40 10.65 -0.26
CA GLY A 76 16.29 10.19 -1.32
C GLY A 76 16.64 11.30 -2.32
N GLU A 77 15.66 12.06 -2.78
CA GLU A 77 15.89 13.20 -3.69
C GLU A 77 16.61 14.36 -3.01
N LEU A 78 16.25 14.66 -1.75
CA LEU A 78 16.86 15.72 -0.94
C LEU A 78 18.33 15.43 -0.60
N LEU A 79 18.71 14.18 -0.35
CA LEU A 79 20.11 13.81 -0.10
C LEU A 79 20.88 13.50 -1.39
N GLY A 80 20.16 13.19 -2.46
CA GLY A 80 20.71 12.87 -3.77
C GLY A 80 20.84 14.09 -4.68
N GLY A 81 20.36 13.96 -5.92
CA GLY A 81 20.62 14.92 -6.98
C GLY A 81 20.11 16.34 -6.73
N GLN A 82 18.90 16.50 -6.21
CA GLN A 82 18.32 17.84 -5.98
C GLN A 82 19.06 18.58 -4.86
N GLY A 83 19.38 17.89 -3.76
CA GLY A 83 20.16 18.47 -2.67
C GLY A 83 21.57 18.84 -3.08
N LEU A 84 22.26 17.94 -3.79
CA LEU A 84 23.61 18.21 -4.28
C LEU A 84 23.65 19.38 -5.26
N TYR A 85 22.65 19.49 -6.15
CA TYR A 85 22.53 20.64 -7.06
C TYR A 85 22.38 21.96 -6.30
N GLY A 86 21.51 22.01 -5.30
CA GLY A 86 21.34 23.19 -4.43
C GLY A 86 22.62 23.55 -3.68
N PHE A 87 23.34 22.54 -3.18
CA PHE A 87 24.62 22.73 -2.51
C PHE A 87 25.70 23.28 -3.45
N PHE A 88 25.79 22.78 -4.68
CA PHE A 88 26.75 23.30 -5.66
C PHE A 88 26.46 24.74 -6.07
N ILE A 89 25.18 25.12 -6.25
CA ILE A 89 24.82 26.53 -6.51
C ILE A 89 25.28 27.42 -5.36
N TYR A 90 25.03 26.99 -4.11
CA TYR A 90 25.45 27.75 -2.93
C TYR A 90 26.98 27.95 -2.90
N LEU A 91 27.75 26.89 -3.16
CA LEU A 91 29.21 26.96 -3.23
C LEU A 91 29.69 27.89 -4.34
N ILE A 92 29.12 27.79 -5.55
CA ILE A 92 29.50 28.65 -6.68
C ILE A 92 29.25 30.11 -6.32
N LYS A 93 28.10 30.43 -5.72
CA LYS A 93 27.77 31.80 -5.31
C LYS A 93 28.74 32.32 -4.25
N TYR A 94 29.06 31.51 -3.25
CA TYR A 94 30.04 31.88 -2.22
C TYR A 94 31.42 32.16 -2.81
N MET A 95 31.88 31.34 -3.76
CA MET A 95 33.14 31.56 -4.45
C MET A 95 33.10 32.83 -5.32
N GLN A 96 31.98 33.09 -6.00
CA GLN A 96 31.80 34.31 -6.81
C GLN A 96 31.90 35.57 -5.95
N ASP A 97 31.25 35.60 -4.78
CA ASP A 97 31.30 36.73 -3.86
C ASP A 97 32.76 37.01 -3.38
N TRP A 98 33.56 35.95 -3.18
CA TRP A 98 34.99 36.07 -2.88
C TRP A 98 35.79 36.65 -4.05
N TYR A 99 35.55 36.18 -5.27
CA TYR A 99 36.24 36.72 -6.46
C TYR A 99 35.90 38.19 -6.73
N ASP A 100 34.64 38.58 -6.60
CA ASP A 100 34.19 39.95 -6.85
C ASP A 100 34.82 40.95 -5.86
N SER A 101 34.96 40.55 -4.58
CA SER A 101 35.65 41.37 -3.57
C SER A 101 37.13 41.59 -3.92
N ASN A 102 37.84 40.55 -4.34
CA ASN A 102 39.25 40.64 -4.73
C ASN A 102 39.44 41.45 -6.03
N PHE A 103 38.51 41.37 -6.98
CA PHE A 103 38.56 42.15 -8.21
C PHE A 103 38.50 43.66 -7.96
N SER A 104 37.67 44.10 -7.01
CA SER A 104 37.59 45.51 -6.62
C SER A 104 38.91 46.05 -6.05
N ILE A 105 39.63 45.24 -5.26
CA ILE A 105 40.94 45.59 -4.70
C ILE A 105 41.99 45.70 -5.80
N TYR A 106 41.99 44.74 -6.74
CA TYR A 106 42.91 44.78 -7.89
C TYR A 106 42.71 46.05 -8.73
N LEU A 107 41.47 46.42 -9.04
CA LEU A 107 41.16 47.66 -9.76
C LEU A 107 41.66 48.91 -9.01
N LEU A 108 41.48 48.96 -7.69
CA LEU A 108 41.96 50.07 -6.86
C LEU A 108 43.49 50.20 -6.94
N THR A 109 44.22 49.09 -6.83
CA THR A 109 45.69 49.09 -6.97
C THR A 109 46.16 49.49 -8.37
N PHE A 110 45.46 49.06 -9.41
CA PHE A 110 45.77 49.44 -10.79
C PHE A 110 45.60 50.96 -11.01
N ILE A 111 44.52 51.54 -10.49
CA ILE A 111 44.27 52.99 -10.56
C ILE A 111 45.40 53.76 -9.85
N PHE A 112 45.82 53.33 -8.65
CA PHE A 112 46.94 53.96 -7.96
C PHE A 112 48.26 53.86 -8.73
N TRP A 113 48.53 52.72 -9.36
CA TRP A 113 49.72 52.56 -10.21
C TRP A 113 49.71 53.49 -11.42
N MET A 114 48.54 53.72 -12.04
CA MET A 114 48.41 54.65 -13.18
C MET A 114 48.64 56.13 -12.79
N PHE A 115 48.47 56.48 -11.51
CA PHE A 115 48.73 57.82 -11.01
C PHE A 115 50.18 58.07 -10.61
N ILE A 116 50.98 57.02 -10.49
CA ILE A 116 52.43 57.05 -10.23
C ILE A 116 53.18 57.06 -11.56
#